data_AF-A0A2E4EAH6-F1
#
_entry.id   AF-A0A2E4EAH6-F1
#
_cell.length_a   1.000
_cell.length_b   1.000
_cell.length_c   1.000
_cell.angle_alpha   90.00
_cell.angle_beta   90.00
_cell.angle_gamma   90.00
#
_symmetry.space_group_name_H-M   'P 1'
#
loop_
_entity.id
_entity.type
_entity.pdbx_description
1 polymer ?
#
loop_
_entity_poly.entity_id
_entity_poly.type
_entity_poly.pdbx_seq_one_letter_code
_entity_poly.pdbx_strand_id
1 'polypeptide(L)'
;MSNYLSDYSALNGELAQALSDSFTLESFIEHQINHDQKFIRSIARMETMTPALLDYFRKFAEVDLGRFISYGHVFNEIIQDQKTNQDILDVFARSSFALKADGLISNKNLRTDTLDHLIDLFRDDEDKCDIAISKTIAEHPNASDWALRQALELSNQAEEVYLLVAKNTNTSAELLSELALIEDGWLTKEVKVHGHSRYFDSTEIKKVKNTELRKTIALHPRTPKATLRLIFEQGDSRDIIVKHPSLSLIEALEWIQDPELTYDENGNITGEGAAITPDDAVQCLTSLLSKFAGKDAFPPLMESAHALKSLFDMGYNLAELASIHKIKQFVKTCINSAHKEEVAFLLRGMTCEAENQETQLNTRHLGLSALSAIQGLFTQDRKMDRHNYLLFMTWVNENDIFPSAFECAADTLIDAEKTIGLDGIKSVLIEQNAHTTKRAPAARDTFLFISELVTHDEPEAVEKQTKLINRWVAKNADSYCEMFHDYLMNKCKRDNGRDILPANFYQMIFSSTAEEINEELKKEKSNVRLYLPNNTAQLNTIGNVQRHCVGGGFYANKCVNGHNTIFAMKIDGTLKHGYTFQFDTVTRSLLQAEGFCRCEVPAEYVKLAKQWMERLANPSQASLMAA
;
A
#
# COMPACT_ATOMS: atom_id res chain seq x y z
N MET A 1 41.82 -24.81 45.05
CA MET A 1 41.35 -26.08 44.46
C MET A 1 40.15 -26.68 45.21
N SER A 2 40.25 -26.98 46.52
CA SER A 2 39.17 -27.55 47.36
C SER A 2 37.77 -27.00 47.11
N ASN A 3 37.59 -25.66 47.15
CA ASN A 3 36.26 -25.05 46.97
C ASN A 3 35.78 -25.10 45.51
N TYR A 4 36.68 -25.05 44.53
CA TYR A 4 36.34 -25.19 43.11
C TYR A 4 35.93 -26.64 42.78
N LEU A 5 36.58 -27.62 43.43
CA LEU A 5 36.31 -29.04 43.23
C LEU A 5 35.01 -29.52 43.90
N SER A 6 34.49 -28.78 44.88
CA SER A 6 33.22 -29.10 45.54
C SER A 6 32.01 -28.93 44.61
N ASP A 7 31.99 -27.87 43.80
CA ASP A 7 30.99 -27.66 42.75
C ASP A 7 31.13 -28.67 41.59
N TYR A 8 32.34 -29.22 41.36
CA TYR A 8 32.65 -30.25 40.35
C TYR A 8 32.14 -31.66 40.72
N SER A 9 31.98 -31.94 42.02
CA SER A 9 31.60 -33.28 42.51
C SER A 9 30.24 -33.77 41.99
N ALA A 10 29.35 -32.85 41.62
CA ALA A 10 28.04 -33.14 41.07
C ALA A 10 28.05 -33.54 39.58
N LEU A 11 29.13 -33.28 38.84
CA LEU A 11 29.19 -33.46 37.38
C LEU A 11 30.16 -34.56 36.92
N ASN A 12 31.26 -34.81 37.63
CA ASN A 12 32.18 -35.89 37.27
C ASN A 12 33.09 -36.30 38.47
N GLY A 13 32.55 -37.13 39.37
CA GLY A 13 33.15 -37.44 40.68
C GLY A 13 34.56 -38.06 40.65
N GLU A 14 34.97 -38.69 39.55
CA GLU A 14 36.32 -39.30 39.43
C GLU A 14 37.41 -38.28 39.08
N LEU A 15 37.07 -37.19 38.37
CA LEU A 15 38.04 -36.17 37.96
C LEU A 15 38.44 -35.27 39.14
N ALA A 16 37.50 -35.02 40.06
CA ALA A 16 37.74 -34.16 41.22
C ALA A 16 38.78 -34.74 42.20
N GLN A 17 38.82 -36.07 42.33
CA GLN A 17 39.75 -36.79 43.20
C GLN A 17 41.17 -36.86 42.61
N ALA A 18 41.31 -36.89 41.28
CA ALA A 18 42.60 -36.89 40.60
C ALA A 18 43.29 -35.50 40.57
N LEU A 19 42.50 -34.42 40.63
CA LEU A 19 42.97 -33.04 40.51
C LEU A 19 43.42 -32.40 41.83
N SER A 20 43.04 -32.96 43.00
CA SER A 20 43.36 -32.34 44.30
C SER A 20 44.82 -32.46 44.70
N ASP A 21 45.54 -33.44 44.14
CA ASP A 21 46.84 -33.86 44.69
C ASP A 21 48.04 -33.55 43.75
N SER A 22 47.82 -33.02 42.53
CA SER A 22 48.91 -32.96 41.52
C SER A 22 48.92 -31.78 40.54
N PHE A 23 47.92 -30.89 40.56
CA PHE A 23 47.84 -29.76 39.61
C PHE A 23 47.82 -28.40 40.33
N THR A 24 48.54 -27.40 39.81
CA THR A 24 48.25 -25.99 40.08
C THR A 24 47.04 -25.59 39.25
N LEU A 25 46.34 -24.51 39.62
CA LEU A 25 45.18 -24.05 38.84
C LEU A 25 45.58 -23.72 37.38
N GLU A 26 46.79 -23.22 37.17
CA GLU A 26 47.38 -22.99 35.86
C GLU A 26 47.62 -24.30 35.09
N SER A 27 48.24 -25.32 35.72
CA SER A 27 48.46 -26.60 35.03
C SER A 27 47.15 -27.37 34.78
N PHE A 28 46.12 -27.13 35.59
CA PHE A 28 44.78 -27.67 35.36
C PHE A 28 44.10 -26.99 34.16
N ILE A 29 44.13 -25.65 34.10
CA ILE A 29 43.64 -24.89 32.94
C ILE A 29 44.35 -25.37 31.67
N GLU A 30 45.68 -25.51 31.72
CA GLU A 30 46.50 -26.00 30.60
C GLU A 30 46.09 -27.42 30.15
N HIS A 31 45.86 -28.33 31.10
CA HIS A 31 45.39 -29.67 30.78
C HIS A 31 44.02 -29.66 30.09
N GLN A 32 43.08 -28.86 30.61
CA GLN A 32 41.72 -28.73 30.08
C GLN A 32 41.71 -28.16 28.65
N ILE A 33 42.55 -27.15 28.37
CA ILE A 33 42.69 -26.56 27.03
C ILE A 33 43.18 -27.60 26.00
N ASN A 34 44.10 -28.47 26.40
CA ASN A 34 44.74 -29.43 25.50
C ASN A 34 43.95 -30.74 25.35
N HIS A 35 43.16 -31.13 26.36
CA HIS A 35 42.58 -32.47 26.42
C HIS A 35 41.06 -32.51 26.65
N ASP A 36 40.43 -31.43 27.13
CA ASP A 36 39.01 -31.46 27.54
C ASP A 36 38.23 -30.18 27.17
N GLN A 37 38.32 -29.79 25.91
CA GLN A 37 37.66 -28.58 25.39
C GLN A 37 36.13 -28.64 25.46
N LYS A 38 35.54 -29.86 25.40
CA LYS A 38 34.09 -30.06 25.51
C LYS A 38 33.57 -29.71 26.89
N PHE A 39 34.36 -29.98 27.92
CA PHE A 39 34.02 -29.66 29.29
C PHE A 39 33.95 -28.13 29.50
N ILE A 40 34.96 -27.39 29.04
CA ILE A 40 34.97 -25.91 29.11
C ILE A 40 33.73 -25.32 28.43
N ARG A 41 33.36 -25.80 27.24
CA ARG A 41 32.15 -25.33 26.53
C ARG A 41 30.86 -25.66 27.28
N SER A 42 30.81 -26.79 27.96
CA SER A 42 29.61 -27.21 28.71
C SER A 42 29.37 -26.32 29.92
N ILE A 43 30.44 -25.98 30.67
CA ILE A 43 30.35 -24.99 31.75
C ILE A 43 29.99 -23.62 31.16
N ALA A 44 30.58 -23.25 30.03
CA ALA A 44 30.34 -21.94 29.42
C ALA A 44 28.87 -21.67 29.07
N ARG A 45 28.06 -22.73 28.90
CA ARG A 45 26.63 -22.67 28.57
C ARG A 45 25.69 -22.81 29.77
N MET A 46 26.21 -22.98 30.98
CA MET A 46 25.37 -23.13 32.16
C MET A 46 24.57 -21.84 32.41
N GLU A 47 23.31 -21.98 32.80
CA GLU A 47 22.40 -20.85 33.02
C GLU A 47 22.80 -20.00 34.23
N THR A 48 23.26 -20.65 35.30
CA THR A 48 23.72 -20.00 36.54
C THR A 48 25.21 -20.20 36.73
N MET A 49 25.95 -19.11 36.95
CA MET A 49 27.37 -19.14 37.28
C MET A 49 27.61 -19.02 38.78
N THR A 50 28.43 -19.90 39.36
CA THR A 50 28.89 -19.74 40.74
C THR A 50 30.12 -18.80 40.76
N PRO A 51 30.39 -18.10 41.89
CA PRO A 51 31.59 -17.27 42.02
C PRO A 51 32.90 -18.03 41.75
N ALA A 52 32.95 -19.33 42.07
CA ALA A 52 34.11 -20.18 41.82
C ALA A 52 34.31 -20.43 40.31
N LEU A 53 33.24 -20.68 39.55
CA LEU A 53 33.31 -20.85 38.10
C LEU A 53 33.68 -19.54 37.40
N LEU A 54 33.18 -18.40 37.85
CA LEU A 54 33.59 -17.09 37.32
C LEU A 54 35.06 -16.80 37.58
N ASP A 55 35.56 -17.09 38.78
CA ASP A 55 36.97 -16.91 39.11
C ASP A 55 37.88 -17.85 38.29
N TYR A 56 37.41 -19.07 37.99
CA TYR A 56 38.07 -19.94 37.02
C TYR A 56 38.17 -19.27 35.64
N PHE A 57 37.07 -18.72 35.11
CA PHE A 57 37.09 -18.04 33.81
C PHE A 57 37.91 -16.75 33.80
N ARG A 58 38.00 -16.02 34.93
CA ARG A 58 38.90 -14.85 35.04
C ARG A 58 40.35 -15.26 34.88
N LYS A 59 40.76 -16.29 35.60
CA LYS A 59 42.12 -16.83 35.47
C LYS A 59 42.38 -17.42 34.10
N PHE A 60 41.39 -18.12 33.53
CA PHE A 60 41.45 -18.61 32.15
C PHE A 60 41.70 -17.47 31.16
N ALA A 61 41.04 -16.32 31.36
CA ALA A 61 41.20 -15.13 30.54
C ALA A 61 42.54 -14.39 30.76
N GLU A 62 43.20 -14.58 31.91
CA GLU A 62 44.45 -13.88 32.28
C GLU A 62 45.73 -14.67 31.97
N VAL A 63 45.64 -15.95 31.58
CA VAL A 63 46.83 -16.74 31.24
C VAL A 63 47.62 -16.04 30.10
N ASP A 64 48.95 -16.02 30.15
CA ASP A 64 49.77 -15.51 29.04
C ASP A 64 49.90 -16.58 27.95
N LEU A 65 49.10 -16.40 26.90
CA LEU A 65 48.64 -17.47 26.00
C LEU A 65 49.39 -17.56 24.68
N GLY A 66 50.42 -16.72 24.47
CA GLY A 66 51.25 -16.74 23.25
C GLY A 66 51.99 -18.06 22.99
N ARG A 67 51.88 -19.04 23.88
CA ARG A 67 52.57 -20.35 23.81
C ARG A 67 51.70 -21.51 23.33
N PHE A 68 50.38 -21.36 23.15
CA PHE A 68 49.47 -22.49 22.88
C PHE A 68 48.47 -22.22 21.74
N ILE A 69 48.68 -22.86 20.59
CA ILE A 69 47.81 -22.76 19.39
C ILE A 69 46.38 -23.25 19.67
N SER A 70 46.21 -24.27 20.54
CA SER A 70 44.92 -24.87 20.90
C SER A 70 43.99 -23.90 21.63
N TYR A 71 44.53 -22.93 22.37
CA TYR A 71 43.74 -21.99 23.16
C TYR A 71 42.93 -21.01 22.31
N GLY A 72 43.58 -20.41 21.30
CA GLY A 72 42.92 -19.43 20.43
C GLY A 72 41.67 -20.03 19.77
N HIS A 73 41.70 -21.33 19.47
CA HIS A 73 40.54 -22.07 18.98
C HIS A 73 39.42 -22.14 20.04
N VAL A 74 39.73 -22.62 21.25
CA VAL A 74 38.73 -22.77 22.33
C VAL A 74 38.12 -21.44 22.73
N PHE A 75 38.93 -20.39 22.87
CA PHE A 75 38.47 -19.05 23.17
C PHE A 75 37.52 -18.53 22.08
N ASN A 76 37.93 -18.64 20.81
CA ASN A 76 37.10 -18.24 19.67
C ASN A 76 35.77 -19.02 19.62
N GLU A 77 35.79 -20.31 19.93
CA GLU A 77 34.57 -21.11 19.99
C GLU A 77 33.63 -20.68 21.11
N ILE A 78 34.15 -20.31 22.29
CA ILE A 78 33.31 -19.83 23.40
C ILE A 78 32.70 -18.47 23.05
N ILE A 79 33.48 -17.53 22.51
CA ILE A 79 32.97 -16.20 22.17
C ILE A 79 32.03 -16.23 20.96
N GLN A 80 32.15 -17.18 20.03
CA GLN A 80 31.24 -17.30 18.89
C GLN A 80 29.94 -18.04 19.24
N ASP A 81 29.93 -18.78 20.35
CA ASP A 81 28.79 -19.56 20.79
C ASP A 81 27.70 -18.67 21.39
N GLN A 82 26.57 -18.60 20.69
CA GLN A 82 25.36 -17.84 21.06
C GLN A 82 24.59 -18.47 22.23
N LYS A 83 25.15 -19.49 22.90
CA LYS A 83 24.63 -20.05 24.16
C LYS A 83 25.57 -19.81 25.34
N THR A 84 26.70 -19.14 25.13
CA THR A 84 27.61 -18.79 26.21
C THR A 84 26.93 -17.87 27.20
N ASN A 85 27.14 -18.13 28.48
CA ASN A 85 26.63 -17.36 29.60
C ASN A 85 27.20 -15.93 29.57
N GLN A 86 26.34 -14.95 29.81
CA GLN A 86 26.69 -13.54 29.72
C GLN A 86 27.76 -13.10 30.73
N ASP A 87 27.84 -13.73 31.91
CA ASP A 87 28.86 -13.45 32.91
C ASP A 87 30.26 -13.87 32.44
N ILE A 88 30.35 -14.96 31.66
CA ILE A 88 31.61 -15.41 31.09
C ILE A 88 32.05 -14.47 29.95
N LEU A 89 31.10 -14.03 29.12
CA LEU A 89 31.39 -13.04 28.08
C LEU A 89 31.88 -11.72 28.68
N ASP A 90 31.30 -11.28 29.81
CA ASP A 90 31.75 -10.08 30.54
C ASP A 90 33.16 -10.24 31.12
N VAL A 91 33.49 -11.42 31.63
CA VAL A 91 34.87 -11.74 32.06
C VAL A 91 35.86 -11.58 30.89
N PHE A 92 35.52 -12.10 29.72
CA PHE A 92 36.37 -11.96 28.54
C PHE A 92 36.47 -10.52 28.03
N ALA A 93 35.37 -9.78 28.06
CA ALA A 93 35.34 -8.38 27.64
C ALA A 93 36.21 -7.46 28.52
N ARG A 94 36.42 -7.82 29.79
CA ARG A 94 37.25 -7.06 30.73
C ARG A 94 38.69 -7.57 30.82
N SER A 95 39.04 -8.61 30.08
CA SER A 95 40.37 -9.19 30.06
C SER A 95 41.31 -8.44 29.11
N SER A 96 42.61 -8.67 29.26
CA SER A 96 43.64 -8.15 28.34
C SER A 96 43.49 -8.66 26.90
N PHE A 97 42.64 -9.67 26.66
CA PHE A 97 42.37 -10.25 25.34
C PHE A 97 41.18 -9.66 24.62
N ALA A 98 40.40 -8.77 25.25
CA ALA A 98 39.20 -8.18 24.65
C ALA A 98 39.47 -7.56 23.26
N LEU A 99 40.58 -6.82 23.14
CA LEU A 99 41.01 -6.22 21.87
C LEU A 99 41.42 -7.26 20.82
N LYS A 100 41.73 -8.51 21.17
CA LYS A 100 42.07 -9.57 20.20
C LYS A 100 40.85 -10.41 19.81
N ALA A 101 39.69 -10.13 20.41
CA ALA A 101 38.49 -10.93 20.32
C ALA A 101 37.42 -10.25 19.45
N ASP A 102 37.72 -9.97 18.18
CA ASP A 102 36.76 -9.33 17.26
C ASP A 102 35.46 -10.15 17.10
N GLY A 103 35.51 -11.46 17.36
CA GLY A 103 34.32 -12.31 17.41
C GLY A 103 33.41 -12.09 18.62
N LEU A 104 33.89 -11.43 19.67
CA LEU A 104 33.15 -11.23 20.92
C LEU A 104 31.98 -10.25 20.71
N ILE A 105 32.21 -9.14 20.02
CA ILE A 105 31.17 -8.13 19.73
C ILE A 105 30.04 -8.67 18.84
N SER A 106 30.31 -9.74 18.09
CA SER A 106 29.33 -10.45 17.26
C SER A 106 28.44 -11.42 18.07
N ASN A 107 28.70 -11.62 19.36
CA ASN A 107 27.91 -12.52 20.20
C ASN A 107 26.65 -11.84 20.73
N LYS A 108 25.49 -12.26 20.23
CA LYS A 108 24.17 -11.69 20.56
C LYS A 108 23.76 -11.87 22.02
N ASN A 109 24.45 -12.72 22.77
CA ASN A 109 24.21 -12.88 24.21
C ASN A 109 24.94 -11.83 25.06
N LEU A 110 25.79 -10.98 24.50
CA LEU A 110 26.41 -9.90 25.28
C LEU A 110 25.34 -9.04 25.96
N ARG A 111 25.57 -8.69 27.23
CA ARG A 111 24.78 -7.66 27.90
C ARG A 111 25.09 -6.30 27.28
N THR A 112 24.12 -5.39 27.37
CA THR A 112 24.25 -4.03 26.85
C THR A 112 25.45 -3.30 27.44
N ASP A 113 25.68 -3.40 28.75
CA ASP A 113 26.83 -2.76 29.43
C ASP A 113 28.18 -3.37 29.01
N THR A 114 28.23 -4.70 28.83
CA THR A 114 29.42 -5.38 28.31
C THR A 114 29.72 -4.96 26.87
N LEU A 115 28.69 -4.88 26.02
CA LEU A 115 28.82 -4.40 24.65
C LEU A 115 29.31 -2.94 24.60
N ASP A 116 28.71 -2.06 25.41
CA ASP A 116 29.09 -0.65 25.48
C ASP A 116 30.56 -0.51 25.91
N HIS A 117 31.02 -1.32 26.88
CA HIS A 117 32.42 -1.36 27.30
C HIS A 117 33.37 -1.80 26.16
N LEU A 118 33.00 -2.82 25.39
CA LEU A 118 33.81 -3.27 24.25
C LEU A 118 33.93 -2.19 23.17
N ILE A 119 32.82 -1.50 22.87
CA ILE A 119 32.82 -0.42 21.89
C ILE A 119 33.72 0.73 22.33
N ASP A 120 33.69 1.11 23.61
CA ASP A 120 34.56 2.15 24.17
C ASP A 120 36.04 1.77 24.03
N LEU A 121 36.38 0.50 24.27
CA LEU A 121 37.74 -0.04 24.04
C LEU A 121 38.15 -0.01 22.57
N PHE A 122 37.26 -0.39 21.65
CA PHE A 122 37.57 -0.41 20.21
C PHE A 122 37.68 0.98 19.60
N ARG A 123 36.95 1.97 20.14
CA ARG A 123 37.01 3.37 19.66
C ARG A 123 38.40 3.97 19.84
N ASP A 124 39.11 3.59 20.91
CA ASP A 124 40.44 4.10 21.21
C ASP A 124 41.55 3.39 20.40
N ASP A 125 41.20 2.38 19.60
CA ASP A 125 42.10 1.61 18.73
C ASP A 125 41.87 2.00 17.25
N GLU A 126 42.75 2.85 16.71
CA GLU A 126 42.66 3.36 15.32
C GLU A 126 42.70 2.22 14.27
N ASP A 127 43.34 1.09 14.58
CA ASP A 127 43.46 -0.05 13.65
C ASP A 127 42.17 -0.88 13.56
N LYS A 128 41.21 -0.67 14.48
CA LYS A 128 39.96 -1.43 14.58
C LYS A 128 38.70 -0.65 14.22
N CYS A 129 38.81 0.62 13.88
CA CYS A 129 37.68 1.42 13.40
C CYS A 129 37.27 1.01 11.96
N ASP A 130 36.69 -0.18 11.82
CA ASP A 130 36.25 -0.77 10.55
C ASP A 130 34.72 -0.68 10.38
N ILE A 131 34.29 -0.54 9.12
CA ILE A 131 32.88 -0.63 8.73
C ILE A 131 32.25 -1.95 9.17
N ALA A 132 33.03 -3.03 9.23
CA ALA A 132 32.59 -4.33 9.71
C ALA A 132 32.14 -4.27 11.19
N ILE A 133 32.89 -3.56 12.05
CA ILE A 133 32.52 -3.39 13.46
C ILE A 133 31.26 -2.53 13.58
N SER A 134 31.18 -1.45 12.80
CA SER A 134 30.01 -0.57 12.79
C SER A 134 28.72 -1.31 12.41
N LYS A 135 28.77 -2.16 11.37
CA LYS A 135 27.65 -3.03 10.99
C LYS A 135 27.30 -4.02 12.11
N THR A 136 28.32 -4.65 12.71
CA THR A 136 28.13 -5.60 13.81
C THR A 136 27.40 -4.94 14.99
N ILE A 137 27.78 -3.72 15.36
CA ILE A 137 27.11 -2.95 16.42
C ILE A 137 25.67 -2.62 16.02
N ALA A 138 25.46 -2.13 14.79
CA ALA A 138 24.14 -1.73 14.30
C ALA A 138 23.14 -2.91 14.24
N GLU A 139 23.62 -4.11 13.94
CA GLU A 139 22.80 -5.34 13.91
C GLU A 139 22.60 -5.99 15.30
N HIS A 140 23.34 -5.53 16.32
CA HIS A 140 23.36 -6.21 17.60
C HIS A 140 22.02 -6.02 18.35
N PRO A 141 21.35 -7.10 18.81
CA PRO A 141 20.02 -7.02 19.41
C PRO A 141 20.01 -6.28 20.77
N ASN A 142 21.15 -6.22 21.44
CA ASN A 142 21.32 -5.52 22.73
C ASN A 142 22.09 -4.20 22.61
N ALA A 143 22.29 -3.67 21.39
CA ALA A 143 22.90 -2.36 21.20
C ALA A 143 22.08 -1.27 21.92
N SER A 144 22.73 -0.51 22.80
CA SER A 144 22.15 0.69 23.40
C SER A 144 22.03 1.81 22.37
N ASP A 145 21.23 2.85 22.67
CA ASP A 145 21.21 4.07 21.85
C ASP A 145 22.61 4.68 21.70
N TRP A 146 23.41 4.64 22.77
CA TRP A 146 24.80 5.09 22.75
C TRP A 146 25.64 4.24 21.79
N ALA A 147 25.57 2.92 21.85
CA ALA A 147 26.28 2.01 20.95
C ALA A 147 25.89 2.25 19.47
N LEU A 148 24.61 2.44 19.20
CA LEU A 148 24.12 2.73 17.85
C LEU A 148 24.66 4.07 17.32
N ARG A 149 24.75 5.10 18.17
CA ARG A 149 25.40 6.38 17.82
C ARG A 149 26.89 6.17 17.53
N GLN A 150 27.58 5.35 18.32
CA GLN A 150 28.98 5.01 18.07
C GLN A 150 29.15 4.26 16.73
N ALA A 151 28.23 3.36 16.36
CA ALA A 151 28.26 2.71 15.04
C ALA A 151 28.22 3.74 13.89
N LEU A 152 27.41 4.79 14.02
CA LEU A 152 27.37 5.89 13.05
C LEU A 152 28.65 6.73 13.06
N GLU A 153 29.28 6.91 14.22
CA GLU A 153 30.54 7.64 14.37
C GLU A 153 31.71 6.89 13.72
N LEU A 154 31.81 5.58 13.96
CA LEU A 154 32.84 4.69 13.41
C LEU A 154 32.67 4.49 11.89
N SER A 155 31.44 4.50 11.39
CA SER A 155 31.18 4.42 9.95
C SER A 155 31.33 5.78 9.28
N ASN A 156 32.45 6.02 8.59
CA ASN A 156 32.58 7.18 7.73
C ASN A 156 31.72 6.99 6.47
N GLN A 157 30.49 7.51 6.51
CA GLN A 157 29.55 7.60 5.38
C GLN A 157 29.07 6.25 4.80
N ALA A 158 28.83 5.24 5.64
CA ALA A 158 28.25 3.99 5.19
C ALA A 158 26.72 4.04 5.23
N GLU A 159 26.09 4.27 4.07
CA GLU A 159 24.63 4.24 3.89
C GLU A 159 23.97 3.01 4.53
N GLU A 160 24.63 1.86 4.38
CA GLU A 160 24.20 0.58 4.94
C GLU A 160 24.12 0.60 6.47
N VAL A 161 25.02 1.30 7.16
CA VAL A 161 25.00 1.40 8.63
C VAL A 161 23.84 2.27 9.10
N TYR A 162 23.50 3.35 8.40
CA TYR A 162 22.29 4.14 8.72
C TYR A 162 21.02 3.29 8.63
N LEU A 163 20.92 2.47 7.58
CA LEU A 163 19.79 1.56 7.39
C LEU A 163 19.72 0.50 8.50
N LEU A 164 20.85 -0.09 8.87
CA LEU A 164 20.91 -1.08 9.96
C LEU A 164 20.54 -0.46 11.31
N VAL A 165 21.03 0.75 11.61
CA VAL A 165 20.64 1.48 12.82
C VAL A 165 19.14 1.79 12.78
N ALA A 166 18.58 2.28 11.68
CA ALA A 166 17.14 2.53 11.59
C ALA A 166 16.27 1.26 11.76
N LYS A 167 16.79 0.08 11.36
CA LYS A 167 16.12 -1.23 11.54
C LYS A 167 16.20 -1.77 12.97
N ASN A 168 17.18 -1.33 13.76
CA ASN A 168 17.38 -1.87 15.10
C ASN A 168 16.25 -1.44 16.04
N THR A 169 15.65 -2.40 16.75
CA THR A 169 14.48 -2.16 17.62
C THR A 169 14.81 -1.28 18.84
N ASN A 170 16.09 -1.12 19.18
CA ASN A 170 16.54 -0.30 20.30
C ASN A 170 16.79 1.16 19.91
N THR A 171 16.75 1.50 18.62
CA THR A 171 16.95 2.87 18.14
C THR A 171 15.93 3.81 18.79
N SER A 172 16.43 4.89 19.38
CA SER A 172 15.60 5.89 20.04
C SER A 172 14.81 6.74 19.05
N ALA A 173 13.75 7.36 19.56
CA ALA A 173 12.96 8.35 18.83
C ALA A 173 13.81 9.54 18.35
N GLU A 174 14.73 9.98 19.21
CA GLU A 174 15.67 11.05 18.95
C GLU A 174 16.63 10.68 17.82
N LEU A 175 17.23 9.49 17.87
CA LEU A 175 18.15 9.02 16.84
C LEU A 175 17.45 8.81 15.48
N LEU A 176 16.21 8.31 15.46
CA LEU A 176 15.41 8.22 14.22
C LEU A 176 15.15 9.61 13.61
N SER A 177 14.95 10.62 14.45
CA SER A 177 14.75 11.99 13.99
C SER A 177 16.04 12.58 13.40
N GLU A 178 17.18 12.30 14.02
CA GLU A 178 18.49 12.68 13.48
C GLU A 178 18.77 11.99 12.13
N LEU A 179 18.48 10.68 12.02
CA LEU A 179 18.65 9.93 10.77
C LEU A 179 17.78 10.48 9.63
N ALA A 180 16.55 10.90 9.91
CA ALA A 180 15.68 11.53 8.92
C ALA A 180 16.23 12.87 8.38
N LEU A 181 17.02 13.59 9.17
CA LEU A 181 17.66 14.85 8.77
C LEU A 181 18.98 14.63 8.01
N ILE A 182 19.69 13.53 8.28
CA ILE A 182 20.94 13.18 7.58
C ILE A 182 20.69 12.95 6.07
N GLU A 183 19.53 12.39 5.72
CA GLU A 183 19.19 12.06 4.34
C GLU A 183 18.92 13.30 3.46
N ASP A 184 18.38 14.38 4.02
CA ASP A 184 17.90 15.52 3.23
C ASP A 184 19.05 16.39 2.65
N GLY A 185 20.30 15.96 2.82
CA GLY A 185 21.48 16.73 2.41
C GLY A 185 21.67 18.01 3.23
N TRP A 186 21.02 18.13 4.39
CA TRP A 186 21.23 19.26 5.31
C TRP A 186 22.43 19.03 6.22
N LEU A 187 22.80 17.76 6.46
CA LEU A 187 23.82 17.40 7.43
C LEU A 187 25.00 16.69 6.76
N THR A 188 26.05 17.44 6.41
CA THR A 188 27.40 16.84 6.32
C THR A 188 27.91 16.60 7.72
N LYS A 189 28.24 15.35 8.05
CA LYS A 189 29.02 14.99 9.24
C LYS A 189 30.38 15.71 9.16
N GLU A 190 30.58 16.77 9.93
CA GLU A 190 31.94 17.27 10.21
C GLU A 190 32.59 16.27 11.19
N VAL A 191 33.66 15.61 10.77
CA VAL A 191 34.47 14.77 11.66
C VAL A 191 35.18 15.72 12.64
N LYS A 192 34.67 15.81 13.88
CA LYS A 192 35.39 16.49 14.97
C LYS A 192 36.00 15.50 15.95
N VAL A 193 37.32 15.42 15.86
CA VAL A 193 38.22 14.94 16.90
C VAL A 193 37.99 15.80 18.16
N HIS A 194 37.63 15.17 19.29
CA HIS A 194 37.44 15.75 20.64
C HIS A 194 36.07 16.40 21.00
N GLY A 195 35.05 15.57 21.11
CA GLY A 195 34.31 15.52 22.38
C GLY A 195 32.83 15.88 22.38
N HIS A 196 32.31 16.66 21.43
CA HIS A 196 30.86 16.81 21.24
C HIS A 196 30.56 17.11 19.76
N SER A 197 30.07 16.10 19.03
CA SER A 197 29.53 16.30 17.68
C SER A 197 28.19 17.03 17.77
N ARG A 198 28.07 18.15 17.05
CA ARG A 198 26.79 18.81 16.75
C ARG A 198 26.71 18.94 15.23
N TYR A 199 25.59 18.49 14.67
CA TYR A 199 25.28 18.62 13.25
C TYR A 199 25.07 20.10 12.90
N PHE A 200 25.64 20.57 11.78
CA PHE A 200 25.45 21.93 11.26
C PHE A 200 24.92 21.90 9.82
N ASP A 201 24.13 22.94 9.52
CA ASP A 201 23.52 23.25 8.23
C ASP A 201 24.63 23.48 7.17
N SER A 202 24.62 22.70 6.10
CA SER A 202 25.64 22.75 5.04
C SER A 202 25.01 23.11 3.70
N THR A 203 25.46 24.23 3.13
CA THR A 203 24.85 24.87 1.96
C THR A 203 25.20 24.23 0.61
N GLU A 204 25.99 23.16 0.56
CA GLU A 204 26.37 22.50 -0.70
C GLU A 204 26.47 20.97 -0.55
N ILE A 205 25.34 20.27 -0.51
CA ILE A 205 25.33 18.80 -0.57
C ILE A 205 24.39 18.33 -1.67
N LYS A 206 24.92 17.45 -2.53
CA LYS A 206 24.13 16.71 -3.52
C LYS A 206 23.08 15.88 -2.79
N LYS A 207 21.80 16.20 -2.98
CA LYS A 207 20.66 15.42 -2.45
C LYS A 207 20.76 13.97 -2.90
N VAL A 208 21.17 13.06 -2.00
CA VAL A 208 21.07 11.62 -2.23
C VAL A 208 19.71 11.19 -1.70
N LYS A 209 18.78 10.85 -2.59
CA LYS A 209 17.48 10.29 -2.19
C LYS A 209 17.68 8.86 -1.70
N ASN A 210 17.62 8.62 -0.39
CA ASN A 210 17.61 7.27 0.19
C ASN A 210 16.19 6.85 0.57
N THR A 211 15.37 6.60 -0.46
CA THR A 211 13.98 6.15 -0.29
C THR A 211 13.85 4.94 0.64
N GLU A 212 14.86 4.07 0.75
CA GLU A 212 14.85 2.90 1.61
C GLU A 212 15.04 3.23 3.10
N LEU A 213 15.90 4.19 3.43
CA LEU A 213 16.08 4.67 4.80
C LEU A 213 14.79 5.34 5.30
N ARG A 214 14.18 6.21 4.51
CA ARG A 214 12.88 6.84 4.85
C ARG A 214 11.77 5.83 5.07
N LYS A 215 11.66 4.81 4.22
CA LYS A 215 10.72 3.69 4.43
C LYS A 215 10.98 2.98 5.75
N THR A 216 12.24 2.70 6.04
CA THR A 216 12.66 2.02 7.28
C THR A 216 12.30 2.84 8.51
N ILE A 217 12.61 4.14 8.51
CA ILE A 217 12.24 5.05 9.60
C ILE A 217 10.71 5.13 9.71
N ALA A 218 9.97 5.26 8.62
CA ALA A 218 8.52 5.32 8.63
C ALA A 218 7.85 4.03 9.15
N LEU A 219 8.48 2.87 8.97
CA LEU A 219 8.01 1.57 9.49
C LEU A 219 8.35 1.36 10.97
N HIS A 220 9.34 2.09 11.50
CA HIS A 220 9.82 1.86 12.85
C HIS A 220 8.81 2.37 13.89
N PRO A 221 8.30 1.52 14.80
CA PRO A 221 7.17 1.86 15.68
C PRO A 221 7.45 2.97 16.70
N ARG A 222 8.73 3.29 16.94
CA ARG A 222 9.17 4.39 17.82
C ARG A 222 9.36 5.72 17.09
N THR A 223 9.11 5.79 15.78
CA THR A 223 9.32 7.02 15.01
C THR A 223 8.34 8.10 15.48
N PRO A 224 8.84 9.28 15.90
CA PRO A 224 8.00 10.38 16.33
C PRO A 224 7.10 10.90 15.21
N LYS A 225 5.92 11.42 15.60
CA LYS A 225 4.97 12.03 14.66
C LYS A 225 5.59 13.16 13.84
N ALA A 226 6.41 14.02 14.46
CA ALA A 226 7.07 15.12 13.77
C ALA A 226 8.02 14.62 12.65
N THR A 227 8.73 13.53 12.92
CA THR A 227 9.62 12.89 11.94
C THR A 227 8.82 12.25 10.81
N LEU A 228 7.71 11.55 11.13
CA LEU A 228 6.80 11.03 10.11
C LEU A 228 6.23 12.14 9.23
N ARG A 229 5.92 13.30 9.83
CA ARG A 229 5.38 14.45 9.12
C ARG A 229 6.39 15.00 8.11
N LEU A 230 7.63 15.19 8.54
CA LEU A 230 8.74 15.61 7.67
C LEU A 230 8.89 14.66 6.48
N ILE A 231 8.90 13.35 6.72
CA ILE A 231 9.02 12.34 5.65
C ILE A 231 7.80 12.37 4.71
N PHE A 232 6.59 12.57 5.26
CA PHE A 232 5.35 12.65 4.50
C PHE A 232 5.33 13.85 3.53
N GLU A 233 5.80 15.01 3.98
CA GLU A 233 5.90 16.25 3.19
C GLU A 233 6.87 16.09 2.01
N GLN A 234 7.90 15.26 2.13
CA GLN A 234 8.86 15.00 1.06
C GLN A 234 8.32 14.10 -0.08
N GLY A 235 7.13 13.52 0.08
CA GLY A 235 6.46 12.76 -0.99
C GLY A 235 6.79 11.27 -1.03
N ASP A 236 7.63 10.77 -0.14
CA ASP A 236 8.02 9.37 -0.11
C ASP A 236 7.26 8.59 0.98
N SER A 237 6.85 7.36 0.68
CA SER A 237 6.29 6.41 1.67
C SER A 237 5.02 6.87 2.40
N ARG A 238 4.26 7.80 1.82
CA ARG A 238 3.03 8.35 2.44
C ARG A 238 2.03 7.27 2.82
N ASP A 239 1.86 6.27 1.97
CA ASP A 239 0.97 5.11 2.17
C ASP A 239 1.36 4.24 3.37
N ILE A 240 2.67 4.15 3.65
CA ILE A 240 3.22 3.47 4.83
C ILE A 240 3.01 4.34 6.06
N ILE A 241 3.32 5.63 5.98
CA ILE A 241 3.23 6.58 7.08
C ILE A 241 1.80 6.65 7.63
N VAL A 242 0.78 6.76 6.77
CA VAL A 242 -0.63 6.81 7.22
C VAL A 242 -1.07 5.54 7.97
N LYS A 243 -0.34 4.42 7.81
CA LYS A 243 -0.59 3.19 8.58
C LYS A 243 0.15 3.16 9.91
N HIS A 244 1.07 4.07 10.19
CA HIS A 244 1.91 4.03 11.38
C HIS A 244 1.07 3.98 12.67
N PRO A 245 1.44 3.19 13.70
CA PRO A 245 0.66 3.03 14.92
C PRO A 245 0.46 4.31 15.72
N SER A 246 1.38 5.28 15.60
CA SER A 246 1.26 6.57 16.30
C SER A 246 0.21 7.49 15.68
N LEU A 247 -0.18 7.30 14.41
CA LEU A 247 -1.16 8.15 13.73
C LEU A 247 -2.58 7.59 13.83
N SER A 248 -3.50 8.46 14.28
CA SER A 248 -4.94 8.19 14.26
C SER A 248 -5.51 8.32 12.84
N LEU A 249 -6.73 7.80 12.63
CA LEU A 249 -7.41 7.93 11.35
C LEU A 249 -7.63 9.40 10.95
N ILE A 250 -8.05 10.22 11.91
CA ILE A 250 -8.36 11.65 11.68
C ILE A 250 -7.09 12.40 11.25
N GLU A 251 -5.99 12.25 12.00
CA GLU A 251 -4.72 12.89 11.65
C GLU A 251 -4.20 12.47 10.28
N ALA A 252 -4.33 11.20 9.92
CA ALA A 252 -3.90 10.72 8.61
C ALA A 252 -4.75 11.32 7.47
N LEU A 253 -6.06 11.47 7.66
CA LEU A 253 -6.93 12.14 6.67
C LEU A 253 -6.61 13.63 6.55
N GLU A 254 -6.32 14.31 7.67
CA GLU A 254 -5.87 15.71 7.67
C GLU A 254 -4.57 15.89 6.89
N TRP A 255 -3.60 14.97 7.03
CA TRP A 255 -2.35 15.03 6.27
C TRP A 255 -2.57 14.79 4.77
N ILE A 256 -3.45 13.88 4.39
CA ILE A 256 -3.77 13.61 2.97
C ILE A 256 -4.47 14.80 2.30
N GLN A 257 -5.22 15.60 3.07
CA GLN A 257 -5.94 16.78 2.58
C GLN A 257 -5.28 18.09 2.98
N ASP A 258 -4.00 18.06 3.33
CA ASP A 258 -3.29 19.24 3.78
C ASP A 258 -3.19 20.27 2.65
N PRO A 259 -3.78 21.47 2.80
CA PRO A 259 -3.78 22.46 1.75
C PRO A 259 -2.36 22.89 1.34
N GLU A 260 -1.36 22.82 2.22
CA GLU A 260 0.04 23.17 1.93
C GLU A 260 0.76 22.16 1.03
N LEU A 261 0.19 20.95 0.91
CA LEU A 261 0.71 19.89 0.05
C LEU A 261 -0.18 19.65 -1.18
N THR A 262 -1.12 20.54 -1.47
CA THR A 262 -2.00 20.44 -2.65
C THR A 262 -1.62 21.45 -3.72
N TYR A 263 -2.04 21.15 -4.96
CA TYR A 263 -1.93 22.10 -6.06
C TYR A 263 -2.98 23.20 -5.92
N ASP A 264 -2.57 24.45 -6.13
CA ASP A 264 -3.48 25.57 -6.31
C ASP A 264 -4.20 25.50 -7.68
N GLU A 265 -5.09 26.45 -7.92
CA GLU A 265 -5.83 26.60 -9.18
C GLU A 265 -4.94 26.80 -10.42
N ASN A 266 -3.67 27.16 -10.22
CA ASN A 266 -2.66 27.37 -11.27
C ASN A 266 -1.72 26.17 -11.44
N GLY A 267 -1.93 25.08 -10.68
CA GLY A 267 -1.09 23.89 -10.71
C GLY A 267 0.25 24.05 -9.96
N ASN A 268 0.39 25.06 -9.10
CA ASN A 268 1.55 25.26 -8.24
C ASN A 268 1.31 24.65 -6.85
N ILE A 269 2.37 24.20 -6.20
CA ILE A 269 2.29 23.76 -4.79
C ILE A 269 2.25 25.01 -3.92
N THR A 270 1.33 25.03 -2.95
CA THR A 270 1.10 26.17 -2.05
C THR A 270 2.14 26.26 -0.92
N GLY A 271 2.76 25.15 -0.53
CA GLY A 271 3.79 25.06 0.52
C GLY A 271 5.17 24.57 0.05
N GLU A 272 6.09 24.36 1.00
CA GLU A 272 7.50 23.98 0.75
C GLU A 272 7.71 22.46 0.53
N GLY A 273 6.64 21.67 0.43
CA GLY A 273 6.69 20.20 0.28
C GLY A 273 6.48 19.67 -1.14
N ALA A 274 6.52 18.36 -1.29
CA ALA A 274 6.07 17.67 -2.51
C ALA A 274 4.54 17.64 -2.55
N ALA A 275 3.94 17.89 -3.72
CA ALA A 275 2.49 17.82 -3.85
C ALA A 275 1.99 16.40 -3.58
N ILE A 276 0.81 16.28 -2.98
CA ILE A 276 0.02 15.05 -2.96
C ILE A 276 -0.62 14.90 -4.33
N THR A 277 -0.13 13.93 -5.10
CA THR A 277 -0.75 13.59 -6.37
C THR A 277 -2.05 12.83 -6.15
N PRO A 278 -2.96 12.80 -7.13
CA PRO A 278 -4.16 11.96 -7.05
C PRO A 278 -3.82 10.48 -6.77
N ASP A 279 -2.73 9.97 -7.34
CA ASP A 279 -2.26 8.61 -7.11
C ASP A 279 -1.78 8.40 -5.67
N ASP A 280 -1.05 9.36 -5.09
CA ASP A 280 -0.64 9.31 -3.68
C ASP A 280 -1.86 9.27 -2.75
N ALA A 281 -2.86 10.13 -3.01
CA ALA A 281 -4.08 10.19 -2.22
C ALA A 281 -4.82 8.84 -2.26
N VAL A 282 -4.96 8.24 -3.44
CA VAL A 282 -5.61 6.93 -3.60
C VAL A 282 -4.84 5.82 -2.89
N GLN A 283 -3.50 5.80 -3.00
CA GLN A 283 -2.67 4.82 -2.29
C GLN A 283 -2.80 4.97 -0.78
N CYS A 284 -2.79 6.21 -0.26
CA CYS A 284 -2.95 6.51 1.16
C CYS A 284 -4.34 6.11 1.68
N LEU A 285 -5.40 6.47 0.96
CA LEU A 285 -6.78 6.15 1.33
C LEU A 285 -7.04 4.63 1.32
N THR A 286 -6.54 3.92 0.29
CA THR A 286 -6.60 2.46 0.22
C THR A 286 -5.85 1.81 1.38
N SER A 287 -4.68 2.38 1.70
CA SER A 287 -3.86 1.98 2.82
C SER A 287 -4.57 2.16 4.17
N LEU A 288 -5.18 3.32 4.40
CA LEU A 288 -6.01 3.56 5.60
C LEU A 288 -7.18 2.60 5.69
N LEU A 289 -7.91 2.41 4.58
CA LEU A 289 -9.02 1.48 4.52
C LEU A 289 -8.59 0.06 4.92
N SER A 290 -7.44 -0.42 4.43
CA SER A 290 -6.91 -1.73 4.83
C SER A 290 -6.56 -1.84 6.33
N LYS A 291 -6.03 -0.77 6.94
CA LYS A 291 -5.66 -0.72 8.37
C LYS A 291 -6.89 -0.73 9.28
N PHE A 292 -7.96 -0.10 8.84
CA PHE A 292 -9.17 0.18 9.63
C PHE A 292 -10.39 -0.65 9.24
N ALA A 293 -10.32 -1.43 8.16
CA ALA A 293 -11.43 -2.27 7.71
C ALA A 293 -11.87 -3.24 8.82
N GLY A 294 -13.18 -3.30 9.07
CA GLY A 294 -13.78 -4.17 10.09
C GLY A 294 -13.58 -3.73 11.54
N LYS A 295 -13.09 -2.50 11.79
CA LYS A 295 -12.87 -1.95 13.14
C LYS A 295 -13.89 -0.88 13.55
N ASP A 296 -15.00 -0.75 12.82
CA ASP A 296 -16.01 0.33 12.99
C ASP A 296 -15.41 1.75 13.05
N ALA A 297 -14.23 1.93 12.46
CA ALA A 297 -13.48 3.18 12.51
C ALA A 297 -13.94 4.18 11.44
N PHE A 298 -14.51 3.71 10.34
CA PHE A 298 -15.11 4.53 9.30
C PHE A 298 -16.64 4.53 9.44
N PRO A 299 -17.31 5.65 9.14
CA PRO A 299 -18.75 5.64 8.88
C PRO A 299 -19.08 4.67 7.73
N PRO A 300 -20.25 4.00 7.71
CA PRO A 300 -20.61 3.03 6.67
C PRO A 300 -20.49 3.58 5.23
N LEU A 301 -20.70 4.89 5.06
CA LEU A 301 -20.60 5.59 3.78
C LEU A 301 -19.15 5.89 3.33
N MET A 302 -18.15 5.54 4.14
CA MET A 302 -16.71 5.68 3.85
C MET A 302 -15.98 4.33 3.80
N GLU A 303 -16.68 3.21 3.95
CA GLU A 303 -16.08 1.87 4.00
C GLU A 303 -15.74 1.28 2.62
N SER A 304 -15.46 2.11 1.62
CA SER A 304 -15.01 1.65 0.31
C SER A 304 -14.00 2.60 -0.31
N ALA A 305 -13.08 2.04 -1.09
CA ALA A 305 -12.04 2.84 -1.75
C ALA A 305 -12.69 3.83 -2.73
N HIS A 306 -13.73 3.38 -3.44
CA HIS A 306 -14.52 4.23 -4.32
C HIS A 306 -15.21 5.39 -3.57
N ALA A 307 -15.80 5.13 -2.41
CA ALA A 307 -16.47 6.15 -1.61
C ALA A 307 -15.49 7.20 -1.08
N LEU A 308 -14.36 6.76 -0.50
CA LEU A 308 -13.30 7.66 -0.02
C LEU A 308 -12.74 8.52 -1.14
N LYS A 309 -12.44 7.93 -2.29
CA LYS A 309 -11.98 8.69 -3.46
C LYS A 309 -13.04 9.66 -3.96
N SER A 310 -14.30 9.23 -4.07
CA SER A 310 -15.38 10.12 -4.52
C SER A 310 -15.53 11.34 -3.61
N LEU A 311 -15.46 11.12 -2.29
CA LEU A 311 -15.53 12.20 -1.31
C LEU A 311 -14.31 13.13 -1.39
N PHE A 312 -13.12 12.56 -1.57
CA PHE A 312 -11.87 13.31 -1.77
C PHE A 312 -11.93 14.18 -3.04
N ASP A 313 -12.28 13.59 -4.18
CA ASP A 313 -12.38 14.26 -5.48
C ASP A 313 -13.46 15.36 -5.48
N MET A 314 -14.54 15.16 -4.71
CA MET A 314 -15.59 16.17 -4.51
C MET A 314 -15.19 17.28 -3.53
N GLY A 315 -14.00 17.22 -2.93
CA GLY A 315 -13.48 18.24 -2.03
C GLY A 315 -14.10 18.22 -0.62
N TYR A 316 -14.71 17.11 -0.20
CA TYR A 316 -15.22 17.01 1.16
C TYR A 316 -14.08 16.86 2.18
N ASN A 317 -14.26 17.45 3.36
CA ASN A 317 -13.36 17.23 4.49
C ASN A 317 -13.57 15.80 5.04
N LEU A 318 -12.67 14.88 4.72
CA LEU A 318 -12.76 13.47 5.11
C LEU A 318 -12.58 13.28 6.61
N ALA A 319 -11.75 14.11 7.26
CA ALA A 319 -11.53 14.06 8.71
C ALA A 319 -12.82 14.43 9.46
N GLU A 320 -13.50 15.51 9.02
CA GLU A 320 -14.82 15.89 9.54
C GLU A 320 -15.82 14.75 9.32
N LEU A 321 -15.93 14.23 8.10
CA LEU A 321 -16.86 13.15 7.78
C LEU A 321 -16.61 11.87 8.58
N ALA A 322 -15.34 11.49 8.78
CA ALA A 322 -14.96 10.31 9.55
C ALA A 322 -15.35 10.42 11.02
N SER A 323 -15.44 11.64 11.57
CA SER A 323 -15.90 11.88 12.94
C SER A 323 -17.44 11.74 13.11
N ILE A 324 -18.20 11.67 12.02
CA ILE A 324 -19.66 11.61 12.06
C ILE A 324 -20.17 10.17 12.18
N HIS A 325 -20.48 9.76 13.42
CA HIS A 325 -21.01 8.41 13.67
C HIS A 325 -22.48 8.20 13.28
N LYS A 326 -23.25 9.27 13.05
CA LYS A 326 -24.67 9.18 12.67
C LYS A 326 -24.84 9.36 11.18
N ILE A 327 -25.29 8.33 10.48
CA ILE A 327 -25.50 8.35 9.01
C ILE A 327 -26.36 9.55 8.57
N LYS A 328 -27.45 9.87 9.27
CA LYS A 328 -28.29 11.03 8.93
C LYS A 328 -27.53 12.35 8.98
N GLN A 329 -26.61 12.50 9.93
CA GLN A 329 -25.78 13.70 10.05
C GLN A 329 -24.72 13.70 8.95
N PHE A 330 -24.14 12.55 8.61
CA PHE A 330 -23.17 12.42 7.53
C PHE A 330 -23.78 12.88 6.20
N VAL A 331 -24.95 12.34 5.85
CA VAL A 331 -25.67 12.71 4.64
C VAL A 331 -26.05 14.19 4.66
N LYS A 332 -26.46 14.72 5.82
CA LYS A 332 -26.73 16.16 5.98
C LYS A 332 -25.49 17.01 5.70
N THR A 333 -24.30 16.58 6.13
CA THR A 333 -23.06 17.30 5.82
C THR A 333 -22.73 17.24 4.33
N CYS A 334 -22.94 16.09 3.67
CA CYS A 334 -22.65 15.96 2.24
C CYS A 334 -23.61 16.76 1.34
N ILE A 335 -24.92 16.64 1.57
CA ILE A 335 -25.95 17.13 0.62
C ILE A 335 -26.94 18.12 1.24
N ASN A 336 -26.67 18.62 2.45
CA ASN A 336 -27.55 19.51 3.20
C ASN A 336 -28.98 18.97 3.41
N SER A 337 -29.14 17.65 3.44
CA SER A 337 -30.42 16.98 3.68
C SER A 337 -30.26 15.73 4.52
N ALA A 338 -31.26 15.45 5.36
CA ALA A 338 -31.33 14.26 6.19
C ALA A 338 -32.60 13.43 5.89
N HIS A 339 -33.17 13.59 4.69
CA HIS A 339 -34.40 12.92 4.33
C HIS A 339 -34.19 11.40 4.26
N LYS A 340 -35.15 10.63 4.79
CA LYS A 340 -35.04 9.16 4.90
C LYS A 340 -34.78 8.46 3.56
N GLU A 341 -35.37 8.97 2.48
CA GLU A 341 -35.24 8.36 1.15
C GLU A 341 -33.87 8.56 0.52
N GLU A 342 -33.25 9.72 0.73
CA GLU A 342 -31.88 10.00 0.26
C GLU A 342 -30.87 9.18 1.05
N VAL A 343 -31.07 9.08 2.37
CA VAL A 343 -30.24 8.23 3.24
C VAL A 343 -30.33 6.76 2.84
N ALA A 344 -31.54 6.25 2.59
CA ALA A 344 -31.75 4.87 2.16
C ALA A 344 -31.08 4.57 0.81
N PHE A 345 -31.19 5.50 -0.14
CA PHE A 345 -30.56 5.36 -1.46
C PHE A 345 -29.03 5.28 -1.39
N LEU A 346 -28.39 6.17 -0.63
CA LEU A 346 -26.93 6.15 -0.47
C LEU A 346 -26.46 4.88 0.27
N LEU A 347 -27.19 4.46 1.30
CA LEU A 347 -26.88 3.22 2.01
C LEU A 347 -27.00 1.98 1.11
N ARG A 348 -28.00 1.95 0.22
CA ARG A 348 -28.16 0.86 -0.75
C ARG A 348 -26.93 0.71 -1.64
N GLY A 349 -26.36 1.82 -2.12
CA GLY A 349 -25.11 1.79 -2.87
C GLY A 349 -23.92 1.21 -2.09
N MET A 350 -23.94 1.33 -0.76
CA MET A 350 -22.93 0.78 0.14
C MET A 350 -23.23 -0.66 0.61
N THR A 351 -24.40 -1.21 0.29
CA THR A 351 -24.73 -2.61 0.62
C THR A 351 -24.17 -3.55 -0.45
N CYS A 352 -23.25 -4.44 -0.07
CA CYS A 352 -22.78 -5.51 -0.92
C CYS A 352 -22.46 -6.76 -0.10
N GLU A 353 -23.21 -7.83 -0.34
CA GLU A 353 -22.76 -9.19 -0.02
C GLU A 353 -21.69 -9.57 -1.04
N ALA A 354 -20.43 -9.64 -0.62
CA ALA A 354 -19.33 -10.14 -1.43
C ALA A 354 -18.55 -11.19 -0.64
N GLU A 355 -18.05 -12.20 -1.35
CA GLU A 355 -17.40 -13.40 -0.77
C GLU A 355 -16.07 -13.09 -0.08
N ASN A 356 -15.42 -11.97 -0.41
CA ASN A 356 -14.16 -11.55 0.21
C ASN A 356 -14.07 -10.03 0.43
N GLN A 357 -13.23 -9.66 1.38
CA GLN A 357 -13.04 -8.28 1.85
C GLN A 357 -12.58 -7.33 0.73
N GLU A 358 -11.64 -7.76 -0.11
CA GLU A 358 -11.14 -6.94 -1.23
C GLU A 358 -12.26 -6.59 -2.24
N THR A 359 -13.16 -7.53 -2.53
CA THR A 359 -14.31 -7.28 -3.41
C THR A 359 -15.34 -6.38 -2.72
N GLN A 360 -15.55 -6.52 -1.42
CA GLN A 360 -16.41 -5.60 -0.66
C GLN A 360 -15.91 -4.15 -0.70
N LEU A 361 -14.60 -3.93 -0.54
CA LEU A 361 -13.98 -2.59 -0.55
C LEU A 361 -14.01 -1.91 -1.92
N ASN A 362 -14.13 -2.67 -3.01
CA ASN A 362 -14.06 -2.18 -4.40
C ASN A 362 -15.43 -2.13 -5.13
N THR A 363 -16.48 -2.74 -4.57
CA THR A 363 -17.79 -2.82 -5.25
C THR A 363 -18.86 -1.90 -4.67
N ARG A 364 -18.67 -1.40 -3.44
CA ARG A 364 -19.59 -0.45 -2.79
C ARG A 364 -19.47 0.95 -3.42
N HIS A 365 -20.59 1.49 -3.85
CA HIS A 365 -20.68 2.76 -4.57
C HIS A 365 -21.52 3.77 -3.77
N LEU A 366 -20.92 4.89 -3.38
CA LEU A 366 -21.56 5.88 -2.50
C LEU A 366 -22.84 6.51 -3.10
N GLY A 367 -22.87 6.76 -4.41
CA GLY A 367 -24.07 7.26 -5.09
C GLY A 367 -24.34 8.76 -4.99
N LEU A 368 -23.40 9.58 -4.51
CA LEU A 368 -23.61 11.04 -4.42
C LEU A 368 -23.81 11.71 -5.79
N SER A 369 -23.05 11.31 -6.81
CA SER A 369 -23.20 11.79 -8.19
C SER A 369 -24.56 11.42 -8.76
N ALA A 370 -24.97 10.17 -8.56
CA ALA A 370 -26.29 9.66 -8.91
C ALA A 370 -27.42 10.46 -8.26
N LEU A 371 -27.29 10.77 -6.96
CA LEU A 371 -28.27 11.58 -6.26
C LEU A 371 -28.37 12.99 -6.83
N SER A 372 -27.22 13.61 -7.14
CA SER A 372 -27.16 14.92 -7.79
C SER A 372 -27.83 14.92 -9.17
N ALA A 373 -27.62 13.87 -9.97
CA ALA A 373 -28.28 13.70 -11.27
C ALA A 373 -29.82 13.65 -11.12
N ILE A 374 -30.32 12.87 -10.17
CA ILE A 374 -31.76 12.79 -9.89
C ILE A 374 -32.29 14.13 -9.37
N GLN A 375 -31.57 14.83 -8.49
CA GLN A 375 -31.97 16.18 -8.05
C GLN A 375 -32.07 17.15 -9.23
N GLY A 376 -31.12 17.08 -10.17
CA GLY A 376 -31.12 17.86 -11.40
C GLY A 376 -32.33 17.57 -12.30
N LEU A 377 -32.72 16.30 -12.45
CA LEU A 377 -33.92 15.89 -13.20
C LEU A 377 -35.20 16.61 -12.71
N PHE A 378 -35.32 16.86 -11.41
CA PHE A 378 -36.47 17.54 -10.81
C PHE A 378 -36.22 19.03 -10.53
N THR A 379 -35.16 19.62 -11.08
CA THR A 379 -34.84 21.03 -10.91
C THR A 379 -35.20 21.82 -12.17
N GLN A 380 -36.11 22.77 -12.03
CA GLN A 380 -36.52 23.71 -13.09
C GLN A 380 -36.24 25.14 -12.63
N ASP A 381 -35.66 25.97 -13.49
CA ASP A 381 -35.34 27.37 -13.19
C ASP A 381 -34.61 27.57 -11.86
N ARG A 382 -33.65 26.67 -11.56
CA ARG A 382 -32.86 26.62 -10.31
C ARG A 382 -33.67 26.32 -9.04
N LYS A 383 -34.90 25.84 -9.17
CA LYS A 383 -35.75 25.41 -8.06
C LYS A 383 -36.09 23.93 -8.21
N MET A 384 -35.73 23.14 -7.21
CA MET A 384 -36.07 21.73 -7.16
C MET A 384 -37.55 21.54 -6.76
N ASP A 385 -38.29 20.77 -7.56
CA ASP A 385 -39.59 20.23 -7.18
C ASP A 385 -39.38 19.10 -6.16
N ARG A 386 -39.27 19.50 -4.89
CA ARG A 386 -39.01 18.58 -3.79
C ARG A 386 -40.09 17.51 -3.65
N HIS A 387 -41.34 17.79 -4.01
CA HIS A 387 -42.42 16.84 -3.84
C HIS A 387 -42.28 15.67 -4.83
N ASN A 388 -42.19 15.96 -6.13
CA ASN A 388 -42.06 14.94 -7.15
C ASN A 388 -40.71 14.20 -7.08
N TYR A 389 -39.65 14.92 -6.72
CA TYR A 389 -38.36 14.30 -6.41
C TYR A 389 -38.47 13.23 -5.31
N LEU A 390 -39.12 13.55 -4.18
CA LEU A 390 -39.24 12.60 -3.07
C LEU A 390 -40.18 11.42 -3.39
N LEU A 391 -41.23 11.65 -4.20
CA LEU A 391 -42.07 10.56 -4.71
C LEU A 391 -41.25 9.62 -5.61
N PHE A 392 -40.42 10.16 -6.49
CA PHE A 392 -39.53 9.35 -7.32
C PHE A 392 -38.50 8.58 -6.50
N MET A 393 -37.86 9.22 -5.51
CA MET A 393 -36.92 8.55 -4.61
C MET A 393 -37.57 7.44 -3.79
N THR A 394 -38.82 7.63 -3.36
CA THR A 394 -39.59 6.58 -2.67
C THR A 394 -39.77 5.38 -3.59
N TRP A 395 -40.19 5.62 -4.84
CA TRP A 395 -40.33 4.57 -5.86
C TRP A 395 -38.99 3.85 -6.14
N VAL A 396 -37.90 4.60 -6.29
CA VAL A 396 -36.53 4.04 -6.48
C VAL A 396 -36.16 3.10 -5.34
N ASN A 397 -36.41 3.50 -4.10
CA ASN A 397 -36.11 2.69 -2.92
C ASN A 397 -37.02 1.45 -2.80
N GLU A 398 -38.31 1.58 -3.11
CA GLU A 398 -39.30 0.49 -3.09
C GLU A 398 -39.03 -0.57 -4.15
N ASN A 399 -38.40 -0.19 -5.27
CA ASN A 399 -38.03 -1.08 -6.36
C ASN A 399 -36.56 -1.52 -6.31
N ASP A 400 -35.90 -1.31 -5.16
CA ASP A 400 -34.53 -1.73 -4.91
C ASP A 400 -33.48 -1.25 -5.94
N ILE A 401 -33.72 -0.10 -6.59
CA ILE A 401 -32.84 0.39 -7.66
C ILE A 401 -31.50 0.88 -7.10
N PHE A 402 -30.39 0.34 -7.63
CA PHE A 402 -29.04 0.72 -7.20
C PHE A 402 -28.62 2.10 -7.71
N PRO A 403 -27.84 2.89 -6.93
CA PRO A 403 -27.37 4.20 -7.36
C PRO A 403 -26.58 4.22 -8.67
N SER A 404 -25.88 3.13 -8.99
CA SER A 404 -25.06 3.04 -10.21
C SER A 404 -25.86 3.20 -11.51
N ALA A 405 -27.16 2.92 -11.49
CA ALA A 405 -28.05 3.12 -12.62
C ALA A 405 -28.20 4.59 -13.03
N PHE A 406 -27.87 5.51 -12.13
CA PHE A 406 -28.00 6.95 -12.30
C PHE A 406 -26.64 7.67 -12.33
N GLU A 407 -25.52 6.95 -12.48
CA GLU A 407 -24.17 7.53 -12.61
C GLU A 407 -23.97 8.25 -13.96
N CYS A 408 -24.74 9.31 -14.19
CA CYS A 408 -24.65 10.17 -15.35
C CYS A 408 -24.84 11.64 -14.93
N ALA A 409 -24.74 12.56 -15.88
CA ALA A 409 -25.02 13.96 -15.61
C ALA A 409 -26.54 14.20 -15.47
N ALA A 410 -26.93 15.25 -14.75
CA ALA A 410 -28.34 15.67 -14.67
C ALA A 410 -28.95 15.88 -16.06
N ASP A 411 -28.22 16.53 -16.97
CA ASP A 411 -28.67 16.79 -18.34
C ASP A 411 -28.98 15.50 -19.11
N THR A 412 -28.24 14.42 -18.85
CA THR A 412 -28.50 13.10 -19.43
C THR A 412 -29.86 12.55 -19.02
N LEU A 413 -30.23 12.69 -17.73
CA LEU A 413 -31.56 12.26 -17.26
C LEU A 413 -32.67 13.18 -17.76
N ILE A 414 -32.40 14.49 -17.87
CA ILE A 414 -33.34 15.45 -18.44
C ILE A 414 -33.62 15.14 -19.92
N ASP A 415 -32.59 14.80 -20.70
CA ASP A 415 -32.73 14.38 -22.09
C ASP A 415 -33.52 13.08 -22.21
N ALA A 416 -33.26 12.11 -21.33
CA ALA A 416 -34.05 10.90 -21.24
C ALA A 416 -35.53 11.18 -20.91
N GLU A 417 -35.80 12.06 -19.94
CA GLU A 417 -37.17 12.40 -19.55
C GLU A 417 -37.93 13.10 -20.68
N LYS A 418 -37.30 14.03 -21.39
CA LYS A 418 -37.89 14.68 -22.57
C LYS A 418 -38.15 13.71 -23.71
N THR A 419 -37.35 12.66 -23.82
CA THR A 419 -37.44 11.69 -24.93
C THR A 419 -38.47 10.62 -24.66
N ILE A 420 -38.36 9.92 -23.52
CA ILE A 420 -39.15 8.72 -23.19
C ILE A 420 -40.08 8.91 -21.98
N GLY A 421 -40.11 10.10 -21.38
CA GLY A 421 -40.91 10.40 -20.20
C GLY A 421 -40.35 9.79 -18.92
N LEU A 422 -40.84 10.27 -17.78
CA LEU A 422 -40.47 9.74 -16.47
C LEU A 422 -40.86 8.26 -16.30
N ASP A 423 -42.00 7.84 -16.86
CA ASP A 423 -42.41 6.44 -16.81
C ASP A 423 -41.54 5.55 -17.72
N GLY A 424 -41.05 6.07 -18.85
CA GLY A 424 -40.05 5.37 -19.66
C GLY A 424 -38.73 5.17 -18.91
N ILE A 425 -38.26 6.18 -18.17
CA ILE A 425 -37.08 6.04 -17.29
C ILE A 425 -37.31 4.92 -16.27
N LYS A 426 -38.48 4.90 -15.60
CA LYS A 426 -38.83 3.83 -14.65
C LYS A 426 -38.80 2.45 -15.32
N SER A 427 -39.39 2.32 -16.52
CA SER A 427 -39.40 1.06 -17.27
C SER A 427 -37.99 0.60 -17.66
N VAL A 428 -37.11 1.52 -18.09
CA VAL A 428 -35.69 1.20 -18.35
C VAL A 428 -35.02 0.61 -17.10
N LEU A 429 -35.20 1.23 -15.94
CA LEU A 429 -34.60 0.77 -14.68
C LEU A 429 -35.10 -0.63 -14.28
N ILE A 430 -36.39 -0.91 -14.45
CA ILE A 430 -36.97 -2.21 -14.12
C ILE A 430 -36.57 -3.28 -15.13
N GLU A 431 -36.82 -3.05 -16.42
CA GLU A 431 -36.63 -4.03 -17.49
C GLU A 431 -35.16 -4.34 -17.78
N GLN A 432 -34.25 -3.42 -17.47
CA GLN A 432 -32.80 -3.62 -17.58
C GLN A 432 -32.15 -3.95 -16.25
N ASN A 433 -32.92 -4.57 -15.33
CA ASN A 433 -32.39 -5.25 -14.15
C ASN A 433 -31.58 -4.36 -13.19
N ALA A 434 -31.91 -3.07 -13.07
CA ALA A 434 -31.23 -2.18 -12.14
C ALA A 434 -31.51 -2.51 -10.65
N HIS A 435 -32.43 -3.44 -10.39
CA HIS A 435 -32.79 -3.99 -9.08
C HIS A 435 -32.02 -5.27 -8.71
N THR A 436 -31.48 -6.02 -9.69
CA THR A 436 -30.72 -7.26 -9.45
C THR A 436 -29.23 -7.12 -9.76
N THR A 437 -28.85 -6.26 -10.70
CA THR A 437 -27.45 -6.04 -11.07
C THR A 437 -26.89 -4.84 -10.31
N LYS A 438 -25.99 -5.09 -9.35
CA LYS A 438 -25.38 -4.08 -8.45
C LYS A 438 -24.68 -2.91 -9.18
N ARG A 439 -24.38 -3.07 -10.47
CA ARG A 439 -23.77 -2.01 -11.29
C ARG A 439 -24.65 -1.45 -12.40
N ALA A 440 -25.84 -2.02 -12.61
CA ALA A 440 -26.85 -1.59 -13.57
C ALA A 440 -26.34 -0.82 -14.81
N PRO A 441 -25.26 -1.27 -15.50
CA PRO A 441 -24.60 -0.43 -16.49
C PRO A 441 -25.51 -0.23 -17.70
N ALA A 442 -26.36 -1.22 -18.02
CA ALA A 442 -27.31 -1.15 -19.13
C ALA A 442 -28.28 0.03 -19.00
N ALA A 443 -28.90 0.23 -17.83
CA ALA A 443 -29.85 1.34 -17.63
C ALA A 443 -29.15 2.70 -17.75
N ARG A 444 -27.99 2.85 -17.09
CA ARG A 444 -27.16 4.06 -17.21
C ARG A 444 -26.75 4.33 -18.66
N ASP A 445 -26.25 3.31 -19.35
CA ASP A 445 -25.80 3.41 -20.74
C ASP A 445 -26.96 3.73 -21.68
N THR A 446 -28.17 3.20 -21.42
CA THR A 446 -29.39 3.58 -22.15
C THR A 446 -29.65 5.08 -22.06
N PHE A 447 -29.55 5.69 -20.86
CA PHE A 447 -29.71 7.13 -20.70
C PHE A 447 -28.61 7.92 -21.43
N LEU A 448 -27.36 7.45 -21.35
CA LEU A 448 -26.23 8.05 -22.07
C LEU A 448 -26.44 8.02 -23.59
N PHE A 449 -26.91 6.91 -24.14
CA PHE A 449 -27.19 6.80 -25.58
C PHE A 449 -28.34 7.69 -26.02
N ILE A 450 -29.38 7.83 -25.21
CA ILE A 450 -30.46 8.78 -25.51
C ILE A 450 -29.88 10.19 -25.60
N SER A 451 -29.18 10.64 -24.56
CA SER A 451 -28.55 11.97 -24.53
C SER A 451 -27.60 12.16 -25.73
N GLU A 452 -26.73 11.20 -26.03
CA GLU A 452 -25.82 11.28 -27.19
C GLU A 452 -26.54 11.42 -28.55
N LEU A 453 -27.77 10.90 -28.68
CA LEU A 453 -28.57 11.03 -29.91
C LEU A 453 -29.41 12.31 -29.94
N VAL A 454 -29.75 12.89 -28.79
CA VAL A 454 -30.67 14.03 -28.69
C VAL A 454 -30.00 15.33 -28.22
N THR A 455 -28.70 15.30 -27.93
CA THR A 455 -27.88 16.50 -27.74
C THR A 455 -27.27 16.92 -29.08
N HIS A 456 -27.84 17.94 -29.73
CA HIS A 456 -27.31 18.52 -30.97
C HIS A 456 -27.58 20.03 -31.01
N ASP A 457 -26.70 20.78 -31.67
CA ASP A 457 -26.85 22.24 -31.89
C ASP A 457 -28.06 22.61 -32.76
N GLU A 458 -28.68 21.63 -33.44
CA GLU A 458 -29.77 21.83 -34.39
C GLU A 458 -31.06 21.23 -33.81
N PRO A 459 -32.05 22.06 -33.43
CA PRO A 459 -33.29 21.57 -32.82
C PRO A 459 -34.07 20.56 -33.70
N GLU A 460 -34.00 20.72 -35.03
CA GLU A 460 -34.66 19.81 -35.97
C GLU A 460 -34.04 18.39 -35.95
N ALA A 461 -32.72 18.31 -35.75
CA ALA A 461 -32.02 17.04 -35.60
C ALA A 461 -32.45 16.33 -34.32
N VAL A 462 -32.53 17.08 -33.20
CA VAL A 462 -33.03 16.59 -31.91
C VAL A 462 -34.45 16.05 -32.02
N GLU A 463 -35.36 16.82 -32.65
CA GLU A 463 -36.75 16.41 -32.82
C GLU A 463 -36.86 15.15 -33.69
N LYS A 464 -36.06 15.07 -34.77
CA LYS A 464 -36.00 13.88 -35.63
C LYS A 464 -35.54 12.65 -34.86
N GLN A 465 -34.48 12.77 -34.06
CA GLN A 465 -33.95 11.64 -33.29
C GLN A 465 -34.95 11.17 -32.22
N THR A 466 -35.56 12.12 -31.50
CA THR A 466 -36.64 11.86 -30.54
C THR A 466 -37.79 11.09 -31.18
N LYS A 467 -38.26 11.52 -32.37
CA LYS A 467 -39.31 10.82 -33.12
C LYS A 467 -38.91 9.40 -33.52
N LEU A 468 -37.65 9.16 -33.86
CA LEU A 468 -37.16 7.82 -34.23
C LEU A 468 -37.13 6.88 -33.02
N ILE A 469 -36.67 7.38 -31.88
CA ILE A 469 -36.66 6.64 -30.60
C ILE A 469 -38.11 6.28 -30.22
N ASN A 470 -39.01 7.27 -30.16
CA ASN A 470 -40.40 7.04 -29.78
C ASN A 470 -41.15 6.13 -30.77
N ARG A 471 -40.84 6.19 -32.07
CA ARG A 471 -41.38 5.24 -33.04
C ARG A 471 -40.90 3.82 -32.79
N TRP A 472 -39.66 3.64 -32.39
CA TRP A 472 -39.14 2.31 -32.03
C TRP A 472 -39.87 1.77 -30.79
N VAL A 473 -40.02 2.59 -29.74
CA VAL A 473 -40.71 2.22 -28.50
C VAL A 473 -42.16 1.82 -28.79
N ALA A 474 -42.91 2.65 -29.53
CA ALA A 474 -44.30 2.35 -29.91
C ALA A 474 -44.43 1.07 -30.76
N LYS A 475 -43.45 0.78 -31.62
CA LYS A 475 -43.45 -0.45 -32.44
C LYS A 475 -43.20 -1.71 -31.59
N ASN A 476 -42.51 -1.58 -30.46
CA ASN A 476 -42.16 -2.68 -29.57
C ASN A 476 -42.98 -2.68 -28.28
N ALA A 477 -44.24 -2.23 -28.37
CA ALA A 477 -45.23 -2.26 -27.29
C ALA A 477 -44.74 -1.58 -26.00
N ASP A 478 -44.03 -0.46 -26.14
CA ASP A 478 -43.50 0.33 -25.03
C ASP A 478 -42.54 -0.46 -24.12
N SER A 479 -41.83 -1.45 -24.68
CA SER A 479 -40.78 -2.19 -23.99
C SER A 479 -39.44 -1.44 -24.01
N TYR A 480 -38.80 -1.41 -22.84
CA TYR A 480 -37.52 -0.75 -22.59
C TYR A 480 -36.40 -1.75 -22.23
N CYS A 481 -36.61 -3.04 -22.55
CA CYS A 481 -35.68 -4.14 -22.30
C CYS A 481 -34.34 -4.02 -23.05
N GLU A 482 -33.49 -5.04 -22.94
CA GLU A 482 -32.17 -5.11 -23.60
C GLU A 482 -32.22 -4.84 -25.12
N MET A 483 -33.33 -5.16 -25.80
CA MET A 483 -33.47 -4.83 -27.23
C MET A 483 -33.51 -3.32 -27.49
N PHE A 484 -34.06 -2.54 -26.55
CA PHE A 484 -34.08 -1.08 -26.63
C PHE A 484 -32.69 -0.50 -26.45
N HIS A 485 -31.97 -1.00 -25.45
CA HIS A 485 -30.57 -0.70 -25.23
C HIS A 485 -29.75 -0.97 -26.50
N ASP A 486 -29.86 -2.18 -27.08
CA ASP A 486 -29.12 -2.58 -28.28
C ASP A 486 -29.48 -1.73 -29.51
N TYR A 487 -30.74 -1.35 -29.64
CA TYR A 487 -31.18 -0.44 -30.69
C TYR A 487 -30.47 0.91 -30.59
N LEU A 488 -30.46 1.52 -29.40
CA LEU A 488 -29.84 2.82 -29.14
C LEU A 488 -28.34 2.76 -29.36
N MET A 489 -27.65 1.78 -28.78
CA MET A 489 -26.22 1.55 -28.98
C MET A 489 -25.87 1.47 -30.48
N ASN A 490 -26.58 0.64 -31.24
CA ASN A 490 -26.33 0.49 -32.67
C ASN A 490 -26.65 1.77 -33.46
N LYS A 491 -27.59 2.58 -32.96
CA LYS A 491 -27.94 3.86 -33.56
C LYS A 491 -26.86 4.91 -33.31
N CYS A 492 -26.35 5.05 -32.09
CA CYS A 492 -25.19 5.92 -31.81
C CYS A 492 -23.99 5.53 -32.68
N LYS A 493 -23.68 4.23 -32.79
CA LYS A 493 -22.59 3.75 -33.65
C LYS A 493 -22.77 4.12 -35.13
N ARG A 494 -24.00 4.10 -35.65
CA ARG A 494 -24.28 4.46 -37.05
C ARG A 494 -24.26 5.97 -37.29
N ASP A 495 -24.87 6.72 -36.39
CA ASP A 495 -25.14 8.14 -36.56
C ASP A 495 -23.92 8.99 -36.14
N ASN A 496 -23.24 8.60 -35.06
CA ASN A 496 -22.12 9.37 -34.47
C ASN A 496 -20.74 8.69 -34.67
N GLY A 497 -20.71 7.39 -35.01
CA GLY A 497 -19.45 6.63 -35.12
C GLY A 497 -18.50 7.08 -36.24
N ARG A 498 -18.91 8.04 -37.09
CA ARG A 498 -18.06 8.65 -38.12
C ARG A 498 -17.32 9.91 -37.65
N ASP A 499 -17.78 10.53 -36.56
CA ASP A 499 -17.27 11.82 -36.07
C ASP A 499 -16.28 11.67 -34.90
N ILE A 500 -16.06 10.44 -34.39
CA ILE A 500 -15.05 10.21 -33.37
C ILE A 500 -13.66 10.28 -34.03
N LEU A 501 -13.02 11.44 -33.93
CA LEU A 501 -11.63 11.63 -34.31
C LEU A 501 -10.76 10.54 -33.65
N PRO A 502 -9.80 9.92 -34.38
CA PRO A 502 -8.88 8.96 -33.79
C PRO A 502 -8.00 9.67 -32.76
N ALA A 503 -8.40 9.54 -31.49
CA ALA A 503 -7.62 9.98 -30.36
C ALA A 503 -6.82 8.79 -29.82
N ASN A 504 -5.55 9.05 -29.50
CA ASN A 504 -4.72 8.13 -28.75
C ASN A 504 -5.25 8.04 -27.32
N PHE A 505 -5.36 6.83 -26.79
CA PHE A 505 -5.82 6.63 -25.43
C PHE A 505 -4.66 6.81 -24.43
N TYR A 506 -4.98 7.28 -23.23
CA TYR A 506 -4.02 7.37 -22.12
C TYR A 506 -3.31 6.04 -21.89
N GLN A 507 -4.05 4.93 -21.93
CA GLN A 507 -3.53 3.58 -21.70
C GLN A 507 -2.47 3.11 -22.70
N MET A 508 -2.19 3.87 -23.77
CA MET A 508 -1.04 3.62 -24.65
C MET A 508 0.29 3.55 -23.91
N ILE A 509 0.42 4.28 -22.80
CA ILE A 509 1.61 4.25 -21.94
C ILE A 509 1.92 2.83 -21.42
N PHE A 510 0.93 1.94 -21.37
CA PHE A 510 1.09 0.56 -20.90
C PHE A 510 1.40 -0.44 -22.02
N SER A 511 1.60 0.01 -23.27
CA SER A 511 1.76 -0.88 -24.43
C SER A 511 2.95 -1.84 -24.29
N SER A 512 4.09 -1.36 -23.79
CA SER A 512 5.28 -2.19 -23.56
C SER A 512 5.01 -3.29 -22.53
N THR A 513 4.40 -2.95 -21.39
CA THR A 513 4.05 -3.91 -20.35
C THR A 513 3.00 -4.92 -20.85
N ALA A 514 2.05 -4.50 -21.69
CA ALA A 514 1.09 -5.40 -22.30
C ALA A 514 1.75 -6.40 -23.28
N GLU A 515 2.81 -5.99 -23.99
CA GLU A 515 3.61 -6.88 -24.83
C GLU A 515 4.40 -7.89 -23.98
N GLU A 516 5.00 -7.47 -22.87
CA GLU A 516 5.71 -8.35 -21.93
C GLU A 516 4.78 -9.43 -21.35
N ILE A 517 3.59 -9.04 -20.87
CA ILE A 517 2.56 -9.97 -20.39
C ILE A 517 2.24 -11.00 -21.48
N ASN A 518 2.06 -10.56 -22.72
CA ASN A 518 1.76 -11.47 -23.83
C ASN A 518 2.92 -12.41 -24.17
N GLU A 519 4.17 -11.97 -24.12
CA GLU A 519 5.33 -12.84 -24.37
C GLU A 519 5.50 -13.91 -23.29
N GLU A 520 5.19 -13.61 -22.03
CA GLU A 520 5.16 -14.61 -20.95
C GLU A 520 4.06 -15.65 -21.14
N LEU A 521 2.82 -15.21 -21.39
CA LEU A 521 1.70 -16.10 -21.72
C LEU A 521 2.02 -16.98 -22.94
N LYS A 522 2.87 -16.50 -23.85
CA LYS A 522 3.38 -17.30 -24.98
C LYS A 522 4.30 -18.42 -24.55
N LYS A 523 5.26 -18.13 -23.66
CA LYS A 523 6.21 -19.12 -23.13
C LYS A 523 5.48 -20.21 -22.35
N GLU A 524 4.42 -19.84 -21.64
CA GLU A 524 3.56 -20.75 -20.88
C GLU A 524 2.56 -21.53 -21.75
N LYS A 525 2.51 -21.27 -23.05
CA LYS A 525 1.52 -21.83 -23.98
C LYS A 525 0.07 -21.58 -23.52
N SER A 526 -0.16 -20.45 -22.87
CA SER A 526 -1.48 -20.04 -22.43
C SER A 526 -2.40 -19.79 -23.63
N ASN A 527 -3.66 -20.20 -23.49
CA ASN A 527 -4.70 -19.96 -24.48
C ASN A 527 -5.27 -18.53 -24.40
N VAL A 528 -4.88 -17.75 -23.40
CA VAL A 528 -5.34 -16.36 -23.24
C VAL A 528 -4.30 -15.34 -23.65
N ARG A 529 -4.75 -14.20 -24.18
CA ARG A 529 -3.88 -13.05 -24.54
C ARG A 529 -4.51 -11.73 -24.14
N LEU A 530 -3.69 -10.79 -23.71
CA LEU A 530 -4.09 -9.41 -23.46
C LEU A 530 -4.19 -8.64 -24.79
N TYR A 531 -5.31 -7.97 -25.01
CA TYR A 531 -5.53 -7.04 -26.11
C TYR A 531 -5.86 -5.66 -25.55
N LEU A 532 -4.87 -4.77 -25.59
CA LEU A 532 -4.98 -3.38 -25.13
C LEU A 532 -5.28 -2.47 -26.34
N PRO A 533 -6.50 -1.91 -26.46
CA PRO A 533 -6.83 -0.98 -27.54
C PRO A 533 -6.15 0.37 -27.30
N ASN A 534 -5.42 0.89 -28.29
CA ASN A 534 -4.67 2.14 -28.17
C ASN A 534 -5.40 3.36 -28.71
N ASN A 535 -6.55 3.15 -29.36
CA ASN A 535 -7.37 4.20 -29.95
C ASN A 535 -8.82 3.75 -30.13
N THR A 536 -9.67 4.71 -30.51
CA THR A 536 -11.10 4.49 -30.75
C THR A 536 -11.39 3.37 -31.75
N ALA A 537 -10.61 3.23 -32.83
CA ALA A 537 -10.85 2.21 -33.85
C ALA A 537 -10.64 0.78 -33.32
N GLN A 538 -9.61 0.59 -32.49
CA GLN A 538 -9.33 -0.68 -31.83
C GLN A 538 -10.38 -1.00 -30.75
N LEU A 539 -10.82 0.00 -29.98
CA LEU A 539 -11.91 -0.17 -29.01
C LEU A 539 -13.24 -0.54 -29.68
N ASN A 540 -13.55 0.12 -30.80
CA ASN A 540 -14.70 -0.22 -31.64
C ASN A 540 -14.65 -1.65 -32.17
N THR A 541 -13.45 -2.15 -32.48
CA THR A 541 -13.26 -3.54 -32.92
C THR A 541 -13.70 -4.52 -31.83
N ILE A 542 -13.35 -4.27 -30.56
CA ILE A 542 -13.80 -5.08 -29.43
C ILE A 542 -15.32 -5.09 -29.36
N GLY A 543 -15.94 -3.91 -29.29
CA GLY A 543 -17.40 -3.77 -29.21
C GLY A 543 -18.17 -4.45 -30.33
N ASN A 544 -17.66 -4.36 -31.56
CA ASN A 544 -18.29 -4.97 -32.73
C ASN A 544 -18.14 -6.50 -32.74
N VAL A 545 -16.96 -7.01 -32.38
CA VAL A 545 -16.67 -8.45 -32.39
C VAL A 545 -17.38 -9.16 -31.24
N GLN A 546 -17.42 -8.53 -30.06
CA GLN A 546 -18.04 -9.09 -28.87
C GLN A 546 -19.51 -8.69 -28.69
N ARG A 547 -20.06 -7.82 -29.54
CA ARG A 547 -21.47 -7.37 -29.50
C ARG A 547 -21.91 -6.82 -28.14
N HIS A 548 -21.14 -5.88 -27.60
CA HIS A 548 -21.54 -5.11 -26.41
C HIS A 548 -21.16 -3.63 -26.56
N CYS A 549 -21.46 -2.83 -25.53
CA CYS A 549 -21.49 -1.36 -25.57
C CYS A 549 -20.12 -0.67 -25.65
N VAL A 550 -19.03 -1.41 -25.43
CA VAL A 550 -17.68 -0.88 -25.52
C VAL A 550 -17.39 -0.42 -26.97
N GLY A 551 -16.66 0.69 -27.12
CA GLY A 551 -16.34 1.29 -28.42
C GLY A 551 -17.11 2.57 -28.77
N GLY A 552 -18.21 2.87 -28.07
CA GLY A 552 -18.90 4.16 -28.20
C GLY A 552 -18.04 5.35 -27.77
N GLY A 553 -18.45 6.56 -28.17
CA GLY A 553 -17.74 7.81 -27.86
C GLY A 553 -17.54 8.03 -26.36
N PHE A 554 -18.51 7.64 -25.53
CA PHE A 554 -18.42 7.69 -24.07
C PHE A 554 -17.20 6.92 -23.52
N TYR A 555 -17.04 5.65 -23.88
CA TYR A 555 -15.94 4.81 -23.42
C TYR A 555 -14.60 5.30 -23.97
N ALA A 556 -14.57 5.73 -25.23
CA ALA A 556 -13.38 6.30 -25.84
C ALA A 556 -12.91 7.56 -25.10
N ASN A 557 -13.82 8.49 -24.79
CA ASN A 557 -13.50 9.71 -24.04
C ASN A 557 -12.94 9.40 -22.64
N LYS A 558 -13.51 8.40 -21.94
CA LYS A 558 -12.97 7.96 -20.64
C LYS A 558 -11.56 7.39 -20.75
N CYS A 559 -11.24 6.65 -21.83
CA CYS A 559 -9.87 6.16 -22.08
C CYS A 559 -8.91 7.25 -22.53
N VAL A 560 -9.37 8.26 -23.29
CA VAL A 560 -8.56 9.43 -23.68
C VAL A 560 -8.15 10.23 -22.46
N ASN A 561 -9.09 10.49 -21.56
CA ASN A 561 -8.86 11.29 -20.35
C ASN A 561 -8.16 10.51 -19.22
N GLY A 562 -7.83 9.22 -19.43
CA GLY A 562 -7.18 8.38 -18.42
C GLY A 562 -8.05 8.06 -17.20
N HIS A 563 -9.37 8.19 -17.31
CA HIS A 563 -10.28 7.78 -16.24
C HIS A 563 -10.43 6.26 -16.19
N ASN A 564 -10.49 5.63 -17.38
CA ASN A 564 -10.71 4.20 -17.49
C ASN A 564 -9.62 3.53 -18.33
N THR A 565 -9.16 2.38 -17.83
CA THR A 565 -8.34 1.45 -18.60
C THR A 565 -9.25 0.32 -19.08
N ILE A 566 -9.40 0.18 -20.39
CA ILE A 566 -10.23 -0.87 -20.99
C ILE A 566 -9.33 -1.78 -21.82
N PHE A 567 -9.39 -3.08 -21.56
CA PHE A 567 -8.71 -4.11 -22.35
C PHE A 567 -9.58 -5.34 -22.52
N ALA A 568 -9.26 -6.16 -23.52
CA ALA A 568 -9.90 -7.44 -23.76
C ALA A 568 -8.92 -8.61 -23.56
N MET A 569 -9.43 -9.71 -23.05
CA MET A 569 -8.78 -11.01 -23.04
C MET A 569 -9.23 -11.78 -24.27
N LYS A 570 -8.31 -12.09 -25.18
CA LYS A 570 -8.55 -13.01 -26.29
C LYS A 570 -8.41 -14.44 -25.79
N ILE A 571 -9.40 -15.28 -26.09
CA ILE A 571 -9.36 -16.72 -25.83
C ILE A 571 -9.10 -17.45 -27.14
N ASP A 572 -8.11 -18.33 -27.16
CA ASP A 572 -7.63 -19.07 -28.34
C ASP A 572 -7.26 -18.12 -29.50
N GLY A 573 -6.70 -16.95 -29.16
CA GLY A 573 -6.32 -15.91 -30.12
C GLY A 573 -7.50 -15.11 -30.70
N THR A 574 -8.75 -15.37 -30.28
CA THR A 574 -9.94 -14.71 -30.79
C THR A 574 -10.52 -13.70 -29.80
N LEU A 575 -10.95 -12.54 -30.30
CA LEU A 575 -11.72 -11.57 -29.48
C LEU A 575 -13.18 -12.00 -29.32
N LYS A 576 -13.74 -12.73 -30.29
CA LYS A 576 -15.17 -13.10 -30.31
C LYS A 576 -15.58 -13.94 -29.11
N HIS A 577 -14.71 -14.85 -28.68
CA HIS A 577 -14.91 -15.68 -27.49
C HIS A 577 -14.17 -15.13 -26.26
N GLY A 578 -13.71 -13.89 -26.38
CA GLY A 578 -12.99 -13.18 -25.33
C GLY A 578 -13.90 -12.49 -24.32
N TYR A 579 -13.25 -11.85 -23.36
CA TYR A 579 -13.89 -11.04 -22.32
C TYR A 579 -13.28 -9.64 -22.34
N THR A 580 -14.09 -8.62 -22.09
CA THR A 580 -13.66 -7.24 -21.96
C THR A 580 -13.80 -6.78 -20.53
N PHE A 581 -12.78 -6.06 -20.07
CA PHE A 581 -12.71 -5.52 -18.73
C PHE A 581 -12.49 -4.02 -18.79
N GLN A 582 -13.23 -3.30 -17.97
CA GLN A 582 -13.07 -1.89 -17.74
C GLN A 582 -12.67 -1.70 -16.28
N PHE A 583 -11.54 -1.04 -16.07
CA PHE A 583 -11.05 -0.63 -14.76
C PHE A 583 -11.05 0.88 -14.65
N ASP A 584 -11.30 1.40 -13.46
CA ASP A 584 -10.94 2.76 -13.12
C ASP A 584 -9.40 2.82 -13.04
N THR A 585 -8.79 3.69 -13.84
CA THR A 585 -7.32 3.72 -14.02
C THR A 585 -6.59 4.03 -12.73
N VAL A 586 -7.20 4.83 -11.85
CA VAL A 586 -6.58 5.37 -10.63
C VAL A 586 -6.77 4.40 -9.46
N THR A 587 -8.01 4.04 -9.15
CA THR A 587 -8.36 3.11 -8.05
C THR A 587 -8.03 1.67 -8.37
N ARG A 588 -7.85 1.34 -9.66
CA ARG A 588 -7.67 -0.04 -10.16
C ARG A 588 -8.89 -0.92 -9.85
N SER A 589 -10.01 -0.33 -9.46
CA SER A 589 -11.24 -1.07 -9.23
C SER A 589 -11.81 -1.52 -10.58
N LEU A 590 -12.14 -2.80 -10.68
CA LEU A 590 -12.89 -3.30 -11.82
C LEU A 590 -14.23 -2.57 -11.83
N LEU A 591 -14.64 -1.97 -12.94
CA LEU A 591 -15.92 -1.28 -13.13
C LEU A 591 -16.92 -2.15 -13.90
N GLN A 592 -16.47 -2.84 -14.95
CA GLN A 592 -17.32 -3.68 -15.80
C GLN A 592 -16.51 -4.86 -16.33
N ALA A 593 -17.14 -6.03 -16.40
CA ALA A 593 -16.58 -7.23 -17.01
C ALA A 593 -17.68 -7.93 -17.81
N GLU A 594 -17.47 -8.08 -19.12
CA GLU A 594 -18.46 -8.66 -20.04
C GLU A 594 -17.81 -9.53 -21.10
N GLY A 595 -18.43 -10.64 -21.46
CA GLY A 595 -18.06 -11.40 -22.65
C GLY A 595 -18.95 -11.09 -23.87
N PHE A 596 -18.94 -12.02 -24.82
CA PHE A 596 -19.78 -11.94 -26.02
C PHE A 596 -21.27 -11.76 -25.66
N CYS A 597 -21.93 -10.75 -26.24
CA CYS A 597 -23.31 -10.39 -25.94
C CYS A 597 -23.58 -10.24 -24.43
N ARG A 598 -22.64 -9.61 -23.69
CA ARG A 598 -22.77 -9.34 -22.24
C ARG A 598 -22.87 -10.60 -21.38
N CYS A 599 -22.36 -11.74 -21.86
CA CYS A 599 -22.32 -12.92 -21.03
C CYS A 599 -21.44 -12.69 -19.80
N GLU A 600 -21.80 -13.31 -18.68
CA GLU A 600 -21.02 -13.24 -17.45
C GLU A 600 -19.61 -13.78 -17.68
N VAL A 601 -18.65 -13.15 -16.99
CA VAL A 601 -17.24 -13.52 -17.07
C VAL A 601 -16.91 -14.50 -15.94
N PRO A 602 -16.33 -15.67 -16.24
CA PRO A 602 -15.86 -16.60 -15.22
C PRO A 602 -14.90 -15.94 -14.21
N ALA A 603 -15.06 -16.28 -12.91
CA ALA A 603 -14.32 -15.66 -11.81
C ALA A 603 -12.79 -15.77 -11.96
N GLU A 604 -12.29 -16.86 -12.56
CA GLU A 604 -10.88 -17.07 -12.86
C GLU A 604 -10.31 -16.00 -13.81
N TYR A 605 -11.08 -15.59 -14.82
CA TYR A 605 -10.66 -14.55 -15.77
C TYR A 605 -10.77 -13.16 -15.16
N VAL A 606 -11.74 -12.93 -14.27
CA VAL A 606 -11.81 -11.69 -13.48
C VAL A 606 -10.57 -11.54 -12.60
N LYS A 607 -10.15 -12.62 -11.92
CA LYS A 607 -8.94 -12.64 -11.10
C LYS A 607 -7.69 -12.36 -11.95
N LEU A 608 -7.57 -13.01 -13.11
CA LEU A 608 -6.45 -12.79 -14.02
C LEU A 608 -6.40 -11.36 -14.57
N ALA A 609 -7.55 -10.78 -14.92
CA ALA A 609 -7.63 -9.41 -15.38
C ALA A 609 -7.19 -8.40 -14.30
N LYS A 610 -7.55 -8.62 -13.03
CA LYS A 610 -7.04 -7.80 -11.91
C LYS A 610 -5.52 -7.85 -11.81
N GLN A 611 -4.92 -9.05 -11.91
CA GLN A 611 -3.47 -9.22 -11.88
C GLN A 611 -2.78 -8.48 -13.04
N TRP A 612 -3.37 -8.54 -14.24
CA TRP A 612 -2.85 -7.76 -15.37
C TRP A 612 -2.96 -6.25 -15.13
N MET A 613 -4.07 -5.77 -14.56
CA MET A 613 -4.24 -4.35 -14.26
C MET A 613 -3.21 -3.85 -13.23
N GLU A 614 -2.93 -4.62 -12.18
CA GLU A 614 -1.88 -4.29 -11.20
C GLU A 614 -0.51 -4.18 -11.86
N ARG A 615 -0.19 -5.11 -12.76
CA ARG A 615 1.08 -5.11 -13.49
C ARG A 615 1.21 -3.96 -14.47
N LEU A 616 0.13 -3.66 -15.22
CA LEU A 616 0.10 -2.49 -16.12
C LEU A 616 0.34 -1.20 -15.34
N ALA A 617 -0.19 -1.09 -14.11
CA ALA A 617 -0.01 0.08 -13.27
C ALA A 617 1.37 0.17 -12.58
N ASN A 618 2.08 -0.95 -12.40
CA ASN A 618 3.38 -1.02 -11.70
C ASN A 618 4.44 -1.78 -12.54
N PRO A 619 5.03 -1.16 -13.58
CA PRO A 619 5.94 -1.85 -14.50
C PRO A 619 7.25 -2.38 -13.87
N SER A 620 7.61 -1.98 -12.64
CA SER A 620 8.84 -2.38 -11.95
C SER A 620 8.77 -3.69 -11.14
N GLN A 621 7.61 -4.36 -11.03
CA GLN A 621 7.43 -5.58 -10.21
C GLN A 621 7.54 -6.92 -10.98
N ALA A 622 8.20 -6.94 -12.14
CA ALA A 622 8.20 -8.07 -13.08
C ALA A 622 8.88 -9.40 -12.62
N SER A 623 9.28 -9.58 -11.36
CA SER A 623 10.04 -10.78 -10.95
C SER A 623 9.43 -11.66 -9.84
N LEU A 624 8.26 -11.35 -9.29
CA LEU A 624 7.77 -12.03 -8.07
C LEU A 624 6.53 -12.93 -8.22
N MET A 625 5.94 -13.08 -9.41
CA MET A 625 4.67 -13.80 -9.59
C MET A 625 4.77 -15.14 -10.36
N ALA A 626 5.95 -15.75 -10.41
CA ALA A 626 6.10 -17.14 -10.84
C ALA A 626 6.03 -18.10 -9.63
N ALA A 627 4.83 -18.32 -9.09
CA ALA A 627 4.49 -19.45 -8.23
C ALA A 627 2.98 -19.74 -8.25
#